data_AF-A0A0H1ART9-F1
#
_entry.id   AF-A0A0H1ART9-F1
#
_cell.length_a   1.000
_cell.length_b   1.000
_cell.length_c   1.000
_cell.angle_alpha   90.00
_cell.angle_beta   90.00
_cell.angle_gamma   90.00
#
_symmetry.space_group_name_H-M   'P 1'
#
loop_
_entity.id
_entity.type
_entity.pdbx_description
1 polymer ?
#
loop_
_entity_poly.entity_id
_entity_poly.type
_entity_poly.pdbx_seq_one_letter_code
_entity_poly.pdbx_strand_id
1 'polypeptide(L)' 'MRILLLLIPISLVLLGIAIAAFVWAVKRGQFDDLDTPALDILVDDDGRDDAGRAPAIRPPQAPAAQDRPRAD' A
#
# COMPACT_ATOMS: atom_id res chain seq x y z
N MET A 1 -28.61 9.72 40.03
CA MET A 1 -27.90 10.83 39.37
C MET A 1 -26.42 10.96 39.79
N ARG A 2 -25.65 9.84 39.86
CA ARG A 2 -24.19 9.88 40.16
C ARG A 2 -23.32 9.50 38.97
N ILE A 3 -23.89 8.76 38.02
CA ILE A 3 -23.18 8.24 36.85
C ILE A 3 -22.65 9.35 35.94
N LEU A 4 -23.36 10.48 35.84
CA LEU A 4 -22.91 11.65 35.08
C LEU A 4 -21.57 12.20 35.61
N LEU A 5 -21.36 12.19 36.93
CA LEU A 5 -20.10 12.62 37.54
C LEU A 5 -18.92 11.72 37.16
N LEU A 6 -19.19 10.46 36.78
CA LEU A 6 -18.18 9.52 36.28
C LEU A 6 -18.01 9.65 34.75
N LEU A 7 -19.10 9.82 33.99
CA LEU A 7 -19.04 9.88 32.54
C LEU A 7 -18.36 11.16 32.03
N ILE A 8 -18.57 12.31 32.67
CA ILE A 8 -17.97 13.58 32.25
C ILE A 8 -16.43 13.52 32.23
N PRO A 9 -15.73 13.09 33.30
CA PRO A 9 -14.27 13.00 33.23
C PRO A 9 -13.79 11.92 32.26
N ILE A 10 -14.50 10.78 32.17
CA ILE A 10 -14.16 9.71 31.22
C ILE A 10 -14.25 10.22 29.77
N SER A 11 -15.32 10.97 29.43
CA SER A 11 -15.49 11.50 28.08
C SER A 11 -14.44 12.57 27.75
N LEU A 12 -14.07 13.42 28.72
CA LEU A 12 -12.98 14.39 28.54
C LEU A 12 -11.63 13.71 28.29
N VAL A 13 -11.33 12.62 29.01
CA VAL A 13 -10.12 11.83 28.77
C VAL A 13 -10.13 11.20 27.39
N LEU A 14 -11.24 10.55 27.00
CA LEU A 14 -11.39 9.93 25.68
C LEU A 14 -11.27 10.97 24.55
N LEU A 15 -11.88 12.14 24.72
CA LEU A 15 -11.77 13.25 23.77
C LEU A 15 -10.32 13.74 23.67
N GLY A 16 -9.63 13.88 24.80
CA GLY A 16 -8.21 14.25 24.82
C GLY A 16 -7.32 13.24 24.10
N ILE A 17 -7.56 11.95 24.31
CA ILE A 17 -6.85 10.86 23.60
C ILE A 17 -7.12 10.94 22.10
N ALA A 18 -8.38 11.13 21.69
CA ALA A 18 -8.75 11.24 20.29
C ALA A 18 -8.06 12.43 19.59
N ILE A 19 -8.04 13.60 20.23
CA ILE A 19 -7.34 14.79 19.72
C ILE A 19 -5.84 14.54 19.63
N ALA A 20 -5.23 13.93 20.66
CA ALA A 20 -3.79 13.63 20.65
C ALA A 20 -3.42 12.65 19.52
N ALA A 21 -4.22 11.59 19.32
CA ALA A 21 -4.04 10.63 18.24
C ALA A 21 -4.20 11.30 16.86
N PHE A 22 -5.19 12.17 16.70
CA PHE A 22 -5.41 12.94 15.47
C PHE A 22 -4.21 13.84 15.15
N VAL A 23 -3.73 14.63 16.11
CA VAL A 23 -2.56 15.51 15.92
C VAL A 23 -1.31 14.69 15.62
N TRP A 24 -1.14 13.54 16.25
CA TRP A 24 -0.04 12.62 15.96
C TRP A 24 -0.09 12.09 14.53
N ALA A 25 -1.26 11.65 14.06
CA ALA A 25 -1.46 11.15 12.70
C ALA A 25 -1.19 12.22 11.64
N VAL A 26 -1.67 13.46 11.86
CA VAL A 26 -1.39 14.60 10.99
C VAL A 26 0.11 14.89 10.92
N LYS A 27 0.81 14.92 12.06
CA LYS A 27 2.27 15.13 12.11
C LYS A 27 3.07 13.99 11.47
N ARG A 28 2.51 12.78 11.40
CA ARG A 28 3.13 11.60 10.78
C ARG A 28 2.99 11.58 9.26
N GLY A 29 2.31 12.56 8.64
CA GLY A 29 2.12 12.61 7.19
C GLY A 29 1.19 11.51 6.67
N GLN A 30 0.33 10.92 7.52
CA GLN A 30 -0.63 9.88 7.11
C GLN A 30 -1.54 10.34 5.95
N PHE A 31 -1.78 11.64 5.84
CA PHE A 31 -2.67 12.23 4.84
C PHE A 31 -1.93 12.66 3.56
N ASP A 32 -0.60 12.58 3.52
CA ASP A 32 0.20 13.02 2.37
C ASP A 32 0.20 11.99 1.23
N ASP A 33 -0.16 10.74 1.49
CA ASP A 33 -0.16 9.62 0.53
C ASP A 33 -1.58 9.26 0.03
N LEU A 34 -2.54 10.19 0.16
CA LEU A 34 -3.89 10.01 -0.39
C LEU A 34 -3.97 10.31 -1.90
N ASP A 35 -2.97 11.01 -2.44
CA ASP A 35 -2.94 11.45 -3.84
C ASP A 35 -2.32 10.39 -4.78
N THR A 36 -1.54 9.45 -4.26
CA THR A 36 -0.75 8.49 -5.06
C THR A 36 -1.53 7.25 -5.55
N PRO A 37 -2.50 6.65 -4.82
CA PRO A 37 -3.14 5.39 -5.25
C PRO A 37 -4.13 5.55 -6.41
N ALA A 38 -4.70 6.75 -6.60
CA ALA A 38 -5.76 6.96 -7.59
C ALA A 38 -5.25 7.05 -9.03
N LEU A 39 -3.97 7.38 -9.22
CA LEU A 39 -3.34 7.46 -10.55
C LEU A 39 -2.72 6.12 -10.97
N ASP A 40 -2.32 5.27 -10.02
CA ASP A 40 -1.70 3.95 -10.29
C ASP A 40 -2.66 2.97 -10.98
N ILE A 41 -3.98 3.11 -10.77
CA ILE A 41 -4.99 2.25 -11.40
C ILE A 41 -5.40 2.70 -12.82
N LEU A 42 -5.04 3.92 -13.22
CA LEU A 42 -5.37 4.50 -14.53
C LEU A 42 -4.15 4.68 -15.44
N VAL A 43 -2.94 4.46 -14.91
CA VAL A 43 -1.75 4.30 -15.73
C VAL A 43 -1.79 2.87 -16.25
N ASP A 44 -2.38 2.69 -17.43
CA ASP A 44 -2.13 1.49 -18.23
C ASP A 44 -0.60 1.33 -18.38
N ASP A 45 -0.10 0.11 -18.20
CA ASP A 45 1.30 -0.32 -18.28
C ASP A 45 1.88 -0.21 -19.71
N ASP A 46 1.37 0.74 -20.50
CA ASP A 46 1.70 0.96 -21.89
C ASP A 46 2.99 1.77 -22.00
N GLY A 47 4.09 1.08 -21.70
CA GLY A 47 5.36 1.33 -22.36
C GLY A 47 6.42 1.93 -21.46
N ARG A 48 7.09 1.08 -20.67
CA ARG A 48 8.54 1.20 -20.50
C ARG A 48 9.20 -0.17 -20.53
N ASP A 49 9.67 -0.50 -21.73
CA ASP A 49 10.87 -1.29 -21.93
C ASP A 49 11.95 -0.87 -20.91
N ASP A 50 12.34 -1.83 -20.08
CA ASP A 50 13.73 -2.19 -19.80
C ASP A 50 14.76 -1.03 -19.76
N ALA A 51 14.76 -0.24 -18.70
CA ALA A 51 15.98 0.49 -18.30
C ALA A 51 16.07 0.67 -16.78
N GLY A 52 16.47 -0.40 -16.09
CA GLY A 52 17.19 -0.26 -14.82
C GLY A 52 16.50 -0.82 -13.57
N ARG A 53 16.67 -2.14 -13.38
CA ARG A 53 16.80 -2.80 -12.07
C ARG A 53 15.55 -2.86 -11.16
N ALA A 54 14.63 -3.80 -11.44
CA ALA A 54 13.80 -4.50 -10.44
C ALA A 54 13.29 -5.85 -11.01
N PRO A 55 12.80 -6.78 -10.16
CA PRO A 55 13.31 -8.13 -9.98
C PRO A 55 12.95 -9.12 -11.12
N ALA A 56 13.90 -10.00 -11.43
CA ALA A 56 13.74 -11.09 -12.38
C ALA A 56 12.60 -12.05 -11.98
N ILE A 57 11.40 -11.85 -12.53
CA ILE A 57 10.41 -12.91 -12.63
C ILE A 57 10.81 -13.79 -13.81
N ARG A 58 11.39 -14.96 -13.52
CA ARG A 58 11.65 -15.97 -14.56
C ARG A 58 10.30 -16.43 -15.10
N PRO A 59 10.06 -16.38 -16.42
CA PRO A 59 8.85 -16.98 -16.97
C PRO A 59 8.92 -18.52 -16.79
N PRO A 60 7.76 -19.19 -16.67
CA PRO A 60 7.70 -20.65 -16.65
C PRO A 60 8.40 -21.20 -17.89
N GLN A 61 9.43 -22.02 -17.69
CA GLN A 61 10.12 -22.69 -18.78
C GLN A 61 9.11 -23.58 -19.51
N ALA A 62 8.74 -23.21 -20.73
CA ALA A 62 8.04 -24.12 -21.63
C ALA A 62 8.93 -25.35 -21.86
N PRO A 63 8.38 -26.58 -21.86
CA PRO A 63 9.17 -27.79 -22.02
C PRO A 63 9.98 -27.69 -23.31
N ALA A 64 11.29 -27.87 -23.18
CA ALA A 64 12.25 -27.88 -24.28
C ALA A 64 11.68 -28.69 -25.46
N ALA A 65 11.46 -28.02 -26.59
CA ALA A 65 11.30 -28.68 -27.86
C ALA A 65 12.61 -29.40 -28.14
N GLN A 66 12.62 -30.68 -27.77
CA GLN A 66 13.75 -31.58 -27.86
C GLN A 66 14.08 -31.78 -29.33
N ASP A 67 15.17 -31.14 -29.73
CA ASP A 67 16.17 -31.59 -30.70
C ASP A 67 15.82 -32.93 -31.37
N ARG A 68 15.29 -32.88 -32.61
CA ARG A 68 15.34 -34.04 -33.51
C ARG A 68 16.45 -33.80 -34.52
N PRO A 69 17.40 -34.74 -34.65
CA PRO A 69 18.60 -34.53 -35.42
C PRO A 69 18.26 -34.40 -36.90
N ARG A 70 18.96 -33.48 -37.54
CA ARG A 70 19.10 -33.38 -38.99
C ARG A 70 19.74 -34.70 -39.46
N ALA A 71 18.94 -35.56 -40.06
CA ALA A 71 19.42 -36.66 -40.88
C ALA A 71 19.24 -36.24 -42.35
N ASP A 72 20.38 -35.97 -42.97
CA ASP A 72 20.80 -36.34 -44.33
C ASP A 72 19.79 -36.17 -45.48
#